data_AF-A2EAI9-F1
#
_entry.id   AF-A2EAI9-F1
#
_cell.length_a   1.000
_cell.length_b   1.000
_cell.length_c   1.000
_cell.angle_alpha   90.00
_cell.angle_beta   90.00
_cell.angle_gamma   90.00
#
_symmetry.space_group_name_H-M   'P 1'
#
loop_
_entity.id
_entity.type
_entity.pdbx_description
1 polymer ?
#
loop_
_entity_poly.entity_id
_entity_poly.type
_entity_poly.pdbx_seq_one_letter_code
_entity_poly.pdbx_strand_id
1 'polypeptide(L)'
;MNFCLQHYKYYIDSYNALYQLKTEKEEELNSIYKMIKTELIDSKKYLPQYIIGGILDIIPYNNRYTKSYLKLAKLICDEYCVNEANGIPIVSNFLFYKEYGIKLNKTHNFNKIKSENFDIHSEDTIYRAIMNNDLERFISFTERDEFDKDQTLDSNLYPDYFPGYFLLELCCYHGEVDCFKFLRTKFHSEITQTCLELSFLGGNPDIMSECLKYQKPNEKCMEYAIISHNIDFVTFLLN
;
A
#
# COMPACT_ATOMS: atom_id res chain seq x y z
N MET A 1 -28.59 11.56 -2.13
CA MET A 1 -27.29 10.96 -1.74
C MET A 1 -27.48 9.65 -0.95
N ASN A 2 -28.29 9.62 0.13
CA ASN A 2 -28.51 8.39 0.94
C ASN A 2 -29.21 7.22 0.22
N PHE A 3 -30.11 7.46 -0.74
CA PHE A 3 -30.81 6.38 -1.44
C PHE A 3 -29.92 5.59 -2.41
N CYS A 4 -28.95 6.26 -3.05
CA CYS A 4 -27.99 5.59 -3.95
C CYS A 4 -26.95 4.77 -3.17
N LEU A 5 -26.52 5.23 -1.99
CA LEU A 5 -25.57 4.50 -1.13
C LEU A 5 -26.13 3.15 -0.64
N GLN A 6 -27.45 3.04 -0.42
CA GLN A 6 -28.06 1.77 -0.01
C GLN A 6 -28.04 0.69 -1.10
N HIS A 7 -28.23 1.06 -2.38
CA HIS A 7 -28.22 0.09 -3.49
C HIS A 7 -26.82 -0.41 -3.86
N TYR A 8 -25.77 0.35 -3.52
CA TYR A 8 -24.38 -0.03 -3.76
C TYR A 8 -23.63 -0.37 -2.48
N LYS A 9 -24.32 -0.50 -1.34
CA LYS A 9 -23.69 -0.71 -0.04
C LYS A 9 -22.72 -1.89 -0.05
N TYR A 10 -23.18 -3.06 -0.48
CA TYR A 10 -22.34 -4.26 -0.53
C TYR A 10 -21.15 -4.14 -1.47
N TYR A 11 -21.29 -3.36 -2.55
CA TYR A 11 -20.18 -3.05 -3.47
C TYR A 11 -19.14 -2.17 -2.78
N ILE A 12 -19.58 -1.08 -2.12
CA ILE A 12 -18.72 -0.16 -1.38
C ILE A 12 -18.02 -0.89 -0.24
N ASP A 13 -18.75 -1.70 0.53
CA ASP A 13 -18.22 -2.48 1.65
C ASP A 13 -17.16 -3.48 1.16
N SER A 14 -17.35 -4.09 -0.01
CA SER A 14 -16.38 -5.01 -0.62
C SER A 14 -15.06 -4.32 -0.94
N TYR A 15 -15.12 -3.14 -1.56
CA TYR A 15 -13.92 -2.37 -1.89
C TYR A 15 -13.27 -1.74 -0.66
N ASN A 16 -14.04 -1.28 0.32
CA ASN A 16 -13.50 -0.79 1.57
C ASN A 16 -12.70 -1.88 2.29
N ALA A 17 -13.20 -3.12 2.34
CA ALA A 17 -12.46 -4.22 2.95
C ALA A 17 -11.17 -4.59 2.20
N LEU A 18 -11.12 -4.38 0.88
CA LEU A 18 -9.92 -4.60 0.07
C LEU A 18 -8.88 -3.50 0.28
N TYR A 19 -9.28 -2.24 0.11
CA TYR A 19 -8.36 -1.10 0.16
C TYR A 19 -7.93 -0.74 1.59
N GLN A 20 -8.76 -1.06 2.60
CA GLN A 20 -8.42 -0.86 4.01
C GLN A 20 -7.96 -2.15 4.71
N LEU A 21 -7.55 -3.17 3.95
CA LEU A 21 -7.09 -4.45 4.47
C LEU A 21 -5.91 -4.25 5.42
N LYS A 22 -6.03 -4.79 6.64
CA LYS A 22 -5.02 -4.69 7.71
C LYS A 22 -4.71 -6.01 8.41
N THR A 23 -4.78 -7.12 7.66
CA THR A 23 -4.68 -8.46 8.25
C THR A 23 -3.94 -9.43 7.36
N GLU A 24 -3.20 -10.35 7.98
CA GLU A 24 -2.60 -11.52 7.36
C GLU A 24 -3.25 -12.82 7.84
N LYS A 25 -4.24 -12.74 8.74
CA LYS A 25 -4.90 -13.93 9.29
C LYS A 25 -5.77 -14.60 8.25
N GLU A 26 -5.58 -15.89 8.11
CA GLU A 26 -6.28 -16.69 7.10
C GLU A 26 -7.82 -16.64 7.23
N GLU A 27 -8.35 -16.66 8.45
CA GLU A 27 -9.79 -16.59 8.69
C GLU A 27 -10.41 -15.27 8.21
N GLU A 28 -9.74 -14.15 8.48
CA GLU A 28 -10.19 -12.82 8.07
C GLU A 28 -10.07 -12.66 6.54
N LEU A 29 -8.97 -13.15 5.95
CA LEU A 29 -8.80 -13.17 4.49
C LEU A 29 -9.86 -14.01 3.79
N ASN A 30 -10.22 -15.16 4.35
CA ASN A 30 -11.29 -16.01 3.81
C ASN A 30 -12.66 -15.31 3.87
N SER A 31 -12.90 -14.48 4.89
CA SER A 31 -14.11 -13.65 4.97
C SER A 31 -14.14 -12.60 3.85
N ILE A 32 -13.03 -11.89 3.66
CA ILE A 32 -12.88 -10.89 2.58
C ILE A 32 -13.07 -11.55 1.21
N TYR A 33 -12.42 -12.71 0.97
CA TYR A 33 -12.58 -13.47 -0.27
C TYR A 33 -14.05 -13.86 -0.53
N LYS A 34 -14.77 -14.39 0.46
CA LYS A 34 -16.19 -14.76 0.30
C LYS A 34 -17.05 -13.56 -0.07
N MET A 35 -16.77 -12.41 0.50
CA MET A 35 -17.49 -11.17 0.19
C MET A 35 -17.22 -10.74 -1.26
N ILE A 36 -15.96 -10.69 -1.69
CA ILE A 36 -15.57 -10.39 -3.08
C ILE A 36 -16.24 -11.36 -4.06
N LYS A 37 -16.18 -12.65 -3.75
CA LYS A 37 -16.77 -13.72 -4.55
C LYS A 37 -18.26 -13.48 -4.77
N THR A 38 -19.01 -13.34 -3.69
CA THR A 38 -20.47 -13.22 -3.72
C THR A 38 -20.91 -11.91 -4.36
N GLU A 39 -20.31 -10.79 -3.93
CA GLU A 39 -20.81 -9.45 -4.24
C GLU A 39 -20.29 -8.89 -5.56
N LEU A 40 -19.09 -9.28 -6.00
CA LEU A 40 -18.43 -8.73 -7.18
C LEU A 40 -18.37 -9.70 -8.36
N ILE A 41 -18.19 -11.00 -8.11
CA ILE A 41 -17.99 -12.00 -9.18
C ILE A 41 -19.27 -12.77 -9.47
N ASP A 42 -19.85 -13.46 -8.49
CA ASP A 42 -21.03 -14.33 -8.68
C ASP A 42 -22.29 -13.52 -8.99
N SER A 43 -22.34 -12.25 -8.54
CA SER A 43 -23.36 -11.27 -8.95
C SER A 43 -23.27 -10.84 -10.42
N LYS A 44 -22.29 -11.37 -11.17
CA LYS A 44 -21.97 -11.10 -12.58
C LYS A 44 -21.67 -9.63 -12.88
N LYS A 45 -21.26 -8.86 -11.89
CA LYS A 45 -20.87 -7.45 -12.07
C LYS A 45 -19.51 -7.32 -12.77
N TYR A 46 -18.56 -8.20 -12.43
CA TYR A 46 -17.21 -8.15 -12.98
C TYR A 46 -16.67 -9.52 -13.35
N LEU A 47 -15.81 -9.55 -14.37
CA LEU A 47 -15.04 -10.75 -14.69
C LEU A 47 -13.94 -10.94 -13.64
N PRO A 48 -13.64 -12.19 -13.24
CA PRO A 48 -12.63 -12.46 -12.20
C PRO A 48 -11.26 -11.87 -12.53
N GLN A 49 -10.86 -11.83 -13.81
CA GLN A 49 -9.62 -11.20 -14.27
C GLN A 49 -9.50 -9.70 -13.92
N TYR A 50 -10.61 -8.96 -13.89
CA TYR A 50 -10.59 -7.53 -13.51
C TYR A 50 -10.48 -7.37 -12.00
N ILE A 51 -11.09 -8.28 -11.23
CA ILE A 51 -10.95 -8.28 -9.77
C ILE A 51 -9.53 -8.63 -9.36
N ILE A 52 -8.90 -9.63 -10.00
CA ILE A 52 -7.48 -9.94 -9.82
C ILE A 52 -6.62 -8.71 -10.13
N GLY A 53 -6.89 -8.04 -11.26
CA GLY A 53 -6.23 -6.79 -11.62
C GLY A 53 -6.32 -5.74 -10.52
N GLY A 54 -7.53 -5.44 -10.05
CA GLY A 54 -7.78 -4.46 -9.00
C GLY A 54 -7.13 -4.81 -7.66
N ILE A 55 -7.16 -6.08 -7.25
CA ILE A 55 -6.50 -6.53 -6.01
C ILE A 55 -4.99 -6.29 -6.08
N LEU A 56 -4.37 -6.65 -7.20
CA LEU A 56 -2.93 -6.51 -7.38
C LEU A 56 -2.48 -5.06 -7.60
N ASP A 57 -3.38 -4.18 -8.03
CA ASP A 57 -3.16 -2.73 -8.18
C ASP A 57 -3.05 -2.01 -6.83
N ILE A 58 -3.59 -2.59 -5.75
CA ILE A 58 -3.54 -2.01 -4.40
C ILE A 58 -2.14 -2.13 -3.78
N ILE A 59 -1.37 -3.15 -4.18
CA ILE A 59 -0.10 -3.52 -3.52
C ILE A 59 0.85 -2.31 -3.35
N PRO A 60 1.14 -1.47 -4.36
CA PRO A 60 2.02 -0.31 -4.19
C PRO A 60 1.55 0.70 -3.12
N TYR A 61 0.26 0.75 -2.84
CA TYR A 61 -0.36 1.71 -1.91
C TYR A 61 -0.63 1.14 -0.52
N ASN A 62 -0.51 -0.17 -0.34
CA ASN A 62 -0.64 -0.85 0.95
C ASN A 62 0.30 -2.07 1.03
N ASN A 63 1.58 -1.87 0.74
CA ASN A 63 2.53 -2.96 0.51
C ASN A 63 2.85 -3.80 1.75
N ARG A 64 2.52 -3.32 2.95
CA ARG A 64 2.61 -4.10 4.20
C ARG A 64 1.88 -5.43 4.10
N TYR A 65 0.73 -5.46 3.43
CA TYR A 65 -0.11 -6.65 3.31
C TYR A 65 -0.01 -7.32 1.95
N THR A 66 1.12 -7.16 1.26
CA THR A 66 1.38 -7.78 -0.05
C THR A 66 1.00 -9.26 -0.08
N LYS A 67 1.41 -10.05 0.93
CA LYS A 67 1.10 -11.49 1.00
C LYS A 67 -0.41 -11.77 1.00
N SER A 68 -1.18 -10.96 1.73
CA SER A 68 -2.63 -11.05 1.77
C SER A 68 -3.26 -10.79 0.41
N TYR A 69 -2.82 -9.75 -0.29
CA TYR A 69 -3.30 -9.43 -1.63
C TYR A 69 -2.95 -10.52 -2.65
N LEU A 70 -1.73 -11.05 -2.62
CA LEU A 70 -1.32 -12.18 -3.47
C LEU A 70 -2.18 -13.42 -3.19
N LYS A 71 -2.45 -13.74 -1.92
CA LYS A 71 -3.29 -14.87 -1.53
C LYS A 71 -4.74 -14.70 -2.02
N LEU A 72 -5.33 -13.51 -1.86
CA LEU A 72 -6.67 -13.21 -2.36
C LEU A 72 -6.76 -13.36 -3.88
N ALA A 73 -5.79 -12.81 -4.62
CA ALA A 73 -5.71 -12.98 -6.07
C ALA A 73 -5.58 -14.46 -6.47
N LYS A 74 -4.77 -15.23 -5.73
CA LYS A 74 -4.56 -16.67 -5.97
C LYS A 74 -5.83 -17.48 -5.78
N LEU A 75 -6.60 -17.22 -4.71
CA LEU A 75 -7.89 -17.89 -4.48
C LEU A 75 -8.87 -17.68 -5.65
N ILE A 76 -8.88 -16.48 -6.24
CA ILE A 76 -9.72 -16.19 -7.41
C ILE A 76 -9.18 -16.88 -8.67
N CYS A 77 -7.85 -16.90 -8.87
CA CYS A 77 -7.24 -17.62 -9.98
C CYS A 77 -7.60 -19.11 -9.97
N ASP A 78 -7.55 -19.74 -8.80
CA ASP A 78 -7.80 -21.17 -8.63
C ASP A 78 -9.27 -21.53 -8.82
N GLU A 79 -10.17 -20.78 -8.18
CA GLU A 79 -11.62 -21.05 -8.24
C GLU A 79 -12.19 -20.84 -9.65
N TYR A 80 -11.75 -19.78 -10.32
CA TYR A 80 -12.29 -19.37 -11.62
C TYR A 80 -11.39 -19.74 -12.80
N CYS A 81 -10.33 -20.53 -12.56
CA CYS A 81 -9.36 -20.97 -13.56
C CYS A 81 -8.76 -19.83 -14.40
N VAL A 82 -8.50 -18.67 -13.79
CA VAL A 82 -7.92 -17.52 -14.49
C VAL A 82 -6.40 -17.63 -14.52
N ASN A 83 -5.83 -17.61 -15.72
CA ASN A 83 -4.39 -17.65 -15.96
C ASN A 83 -3.83 -16.37 -16.59
N GLU A 84 -4.71 -15.41 -16.94
CA GLU A 84 -4.33 -14.15 -17.55
C GLU A 84 -5.13 -12.98 -16.96
N ALA A 85 -4.42 -11.89 -16.66
CA ALA A 85 -5.03 -10.63 -16.25
C ALA A 85 -4.16 -9.45 -16.73
N ASN A 86 -4.83 -8.40 -17.21
CA ASN A 86 -4.20 -7.20 -17.76
C ASN A 86 -4.35 -6.03 -16.79
N GLY A 87 -3.58 -4.96 -17.00
CA GLY A 87 -3.67 -3.75 -16.16
C GLY A 87 -3.12 -3.91 -14.74
N ILE A 88 -2.38 -4.98 -14.46
CA ILE A 88 -1.70 -5.18 -13.18
C ILE A 88 -0.42 -4.33 -13.16
N PRO A 89 0.03 -3.79 -12.00
CA PRO A 89 1.38 -3.24 -11.89
C PRO A 89 2.48 -4.27 -12.17
N ILE A 90 3.58 -3.84 -12.80
CA ILE A 90 4.67 -4.77 -13.16
C ILE A 90 5.26 -5.47 -11.93
N VAL A 91 5.37 -4.74 -10.82
CA VAL A 91 5.85 -5.23 -9.52
C VAL A 91 4.94 -6.32 -8.95
N SER A 92 3.62 -6.10 -8.96
CA SER A 92 2.65 -7.05 -8.42
C SER A 92 2.60 -8.34 -9.24
N ASN A 93 2.68 -8.24 -10.58
CA ASN A 93 2.76 -9.40 -11.45
C ASN A 93 4.04 -10.21 -11.22
N PHE A 94 5.17 -9.53 -10.96
CA PHE A 94 6.43 -10.20 -10.63
C PHE A 94 6.36 -10.92 -9.28
N LEU A 95 5.82 -10.26 -8.24
CA LEU A 95 5.64 -10.87 -6.92
C LEU A 95 4.74 -12.10 -6.99
N PHE A 96 3.63 -12.02 -7.71
CA PHE A 96 2.72 -13.14 -7.92
C PHE A 96 3.40 -14.32 -8.65
N TYR A 97 4.21 -14.01 -9.67
CA TYR A 97 5.02 -15.01 -10.36
C TYR A 97 6.08 -15.64 -9.44
N LYS A 98 6.77 -14.84 -8.62
CA LYS A 98 7.78 -15.33 -7.66
C LYS A 98 7.17 -16.28 -6.63
N GLU A 99 5.97 -15.97 -6.13
CA GLU A 99 5.29 -16.75 -5.10
C GLU A 99 4.64 -18.04 -5.67
N TYR A 100 3.96 -17.94 -6.82
CA TYR A 100 3.09 -19.03 -7.32
C TYR A 100 3.52 -19.61 -8.68
N GLY A 101 4.53 -19.06 -9.34
CA GLY A 101 4.98 -19.50 -10.66
C GLY A 101 4.04 -19.11 -11.82
N ILE A 102 3.02 -18.29 -11.56
CA ILE A 102 2.01 -17.89 -12.55
C ILE A 102 2.29 -16.47 -13.04
N LYS A 103 2.49 -16.30 -14.34
CA LYS A 103 2.66 -14.99 -14.98
C LYS A 103 1.34 -14.51 -15.58
N LEU A 104 0.58 -13.72 -14.81
CA LEU A 104 -0.77 -13.26 -15.20
C LEU A 104 -0.74 -12.30 -16.39
N ASN A 105 0.14 -11.29 -16.37
CA ASN A 105 0.37 -10.43 -17.54
C ASN A 105 1.63 -10.90 -18.29
N LYS A 106 1.44 -11.56 -19.43
CA LYS A 106 2.53 -12.12 -20.24
C LYS A 106 3.40 -11.06 -20.91
N THR A 107 2.84 -9.87 -21.17
CA THR A 107 3.54 -8.75 -21.84
C THR A 107 4.60 -8.10 -20.96
N HIS A 108 4.50 -8.25 -19.64
CA HIS A 108 5.47 -7.68 -18.71
C HIS A 108 6.85 -8.30 -18.85
N ASN A 109 7.85 -7.45 -19.04
CA ASN A 109 9.25 -7.84 -19.00
C ASN A 109 9.84 -7.56 -17.61
N PHE A 110 10.04 -8.63 -16.83
CA PHE A 110 10.58 -8.52 -15.47
C PHE A 110 12.03 -8.04 -15.42
N ASN A 111 12.77 -8.01 -16.53
CA ASN A 111 14.13 -7.45 -16.58
C ASN A 111 14.17 -5.96 -16.25
N LYS A 112 13.03 -5.26 -16.32
CA LYS A 112 12.92 -3.84 -15.93
C LYS A 112 12.93 -3.63 -14.41
N ILE A 113 12.81 -4.70 -13.64
CA ILE A 113 12.68 -4.64 -12.20
C ILE A 113 14.05 -4.88 -11.56
N LYS A 114 14.53 -3.93 -10.76
CA LYS A 114 15.74 -4.11 -9.95
C LYS A 114 15.46 -5.14 -8.85
N SER A 115 16.22 -6.23 -8.81
CA SER A 115 16.04 -7.33 -7.84
C SER A 115 16.24 -6.90 -6.39
N GLU A 116 17.09 -5.89 -6.17
CA GLU A 116 17.40 -5.31 -4.85
C GLU A 116 16.16 -4.70 -4.17
N ASN A 117 15.13 -4.36 -4.94
CA ASN A 117 13.92 -3.67 -4.44
C ASN A 117 12.95 -4.58 -3.67
N PHE A 118 13.17 -5.89 -3.63
CA PHE A 118 12.21 -6.86 -3.07
C PHE A 118 12.55 -7.39 -1.69
N ASP A 119 13.82 -7.34 -1.30
CA ASP A 119 14.27 -7.78 0.02
C ASP A 119 14.30 -6.62 1.02
N ILE A 120 13.72 -5.48 0.65
CA ILE A 120 13.65 -4.27 1.50
C ILE A 120 12.83 -4.50 2.78
N HIS A 121 11.93 -5.51 2.80
CA HIS A 121 11.20 -5.93 4.00
C HIS A 121 11.74 -7.25 4.58
N SER A 122 12.96 -7.66 4.18
CA SER A 122 13.67 -8.73 4.88
C SER A 122 13.94 -8.35 6.32
N GLU A 123 14.19 -9.35 7.18
CA GLU A 123 14.21 -9.12 8.63
C GLU A 123 15.17 -8.03 9.05
N ASP A 124 16.34 -7.89 8.40
CA ASP A 124 17.42 -7.01 8.85
C ASP A 124 17.54 -5.68 8.12
N THR A 125 16.41 -5.06 7.79
CA THR A 125 16.40 -3.72 7.16
C THR A 125 15.79 -2.66 8.07
N ILE A 126 16.31 -1.44 7.94
CA ILE A 126 15.73 -0.24 8.55
C ILE A 126 14.29 0.01 8.05
N TYR A 127 14.00 -0.34 6.80
CA TYR A 127 12.67 -0.18 6.20
C TYR A 127 11.63 -1.11 6.82
N ARG A 128 12.00 -2.34 7.19
CA ARG A 128 11.12 -3.24 7.95
C ARG A 128 10.89 -2.72 9.37
N ALA A 129 11.93 -2.18 10.01
CA ALA A 129 11.78 -1.55 11.32
C ALA A 129 10.76 -0.39 11.26
N ILE A 130 10.84 0.47 10.23
CA ILE A 130 9.82 1.51 9.98
C ILE A 130 8.45 0.86 9.78
N MET A 131 8.29 -0.06 8.82
CA MET A 131 6.99 -0.66 8.48
C MET A 131 6.26 -1.29 9.66
N ASN A 132 6.99 -1.82 10.64
CA ASN A 132 6.45 -2.46 11.84
C ASN A 132 6.43 -1.54 13.08
N ASN A 133 6.83 -0.27 12.92
CA ASN A 133 7.03 0.69 14.02
C ASN A 133 7.95 0.17 15.14
N ASP A 134 8.96 -0.62 14.79
CA ASP A 134 9.93 -1.17 15.73
C ASP A 134 10.98 -0.09 16.07
N LEU A 135 10.61 0.78 17.01
CA LEU A 135 11.44 1.94 17.38
C LEU A 135 12.81 1.52 17.92
N GLU A 136 12.89 0.49 18.76
CA GLU A 136 14.15 0.02 19.34
C GLU A 136 15.12 -0.43 18.24
N ARG A 137 14.62 -1.26 17.32
CA ARG A 137 15.43 -1.70 16.19
C ARG A 137 15.79 -0.55 15.26
N PHE A 138 14.85 0.36 15.00
CA PHE A 138 15.10 1.54 14.18
C PHE A 138 16.23 2.39 14.76
N ILE A 139 16.21 2.66 16.08
CA ILE A 139 17.29 3.36 16.79
C ILE A 139 18.63 2.67 16.57
N SER A 140 18.69 1.34 16.73
CA SER A 140 19.91 0.56 16.54
C SER A 140 20.51 0.69 15.14
N PHE A 141 19.68 0.86 14.09
CA PHE A 141 20.17 1.14 12.74
C PHE A 141 20.75 2.54 12.64
N THR A 142 20.15 3.53 13.31
CA THR A 142 20.62 4.93 13.26
C THR A 142 21.92 5.19 14.02
N GLU A 143 22.38 4.22 14.81
CA GLU A 143 23.63 4.29 15.59
C GLU A 143 24.81 3.61 14.89
N ARG A 144 24.60 2.99 13.73
CA ARG A 144 25.66 2.39 12.92
C ARG A 144 26.47 3.47 12.22
N ASP A 145 27.77 3.25 12.05
CA ASP A 145 28.68 4.21 11.40
C ASP A 145 28.29 4.48 9.94
N GLU A 146 27.68 3.51 9.26
CA GLU A 146 27.23 3.60 7.87
C GLU A 146 25.84 4.25 7.71
N PHE A 147 25.20 4.67 8.81
CA PHE A 147 23.87 5.28 8.74
C PHE A 147 23.93 6.66 8.06
N ASP A 148 23.23 6.77 6.93
CA ASP A 148 22.94 8.04 6.28
C ASP A 148 21.51 8.47 6.61
N LYS A 149 21.37 9.64 7.23
CA LYS A 149 20.07 10.25 7.58
C LYS A 149 19.30 10.73 6.35
N ASP A 150 20.01 11.05 5.27
CA ASP A 150 19.46 11.58 4.03
C ASP A 150 19.33 10.46 2.97
N GLN A 151 19.47 9.19 3.39
CA GLN A 151 19.29 8.04 2.52
C GLN A 151 17.88 7.99 1.92
N THR A 152 17.81 7.56 0.67
CA THR A 152 16.55 7.39 -0.07
C THR A 152 16.36 5.93 -0.46
N LEU A 153 15.09 5.51 -0.53
CA LEU A 153 14.69 4.21 -1.04
C LEU A 153 14.03 4.36 -2.42
N ASP A 154 14.72 3.89 -3.46
CA ASP A 154 14.17 3.70 -4.80
C ASP A 154 13.62 2.27 -4.90
N SER A 155 12.31 2.09 -4.73
CA SER A 155 11.66 0.79 -4.82
C SER A 155 10.33 0.82 -5.55
N ASN A 156 10.17 -0.13 -6.50
CA ASN A 156 8.93 -0.35 -7.23
C ASN A 156 7.78 -0.88 -6.34
N LEU A 157 8.05 -1.20 -5.07
CA LEU A 157 7.01 -1.61 -4.11
C LEU A 157 6.20 -0.43 -3.56
N TYR A 158 6.64 0.79 -3.81
CA TYR A 158 5.94 2.02 -3.44
C TYR A 158 5.47 2.75 -4.69
N PRO A 159 4.58 3.76 -4.57
CA PRO A 159 4.20 4.58 -5.71
C PRO A 159 5.42 5.25 -6.34
N ASP A 160 5.40 5.46 -7.66
CA ASP A 160 6.55 6.01 -8.38
C ASP A 160 6.86 7.44 -7.90
N TYR A 161 8.08 7.66 -7.44
CA TYR A 161 8.61 8.96 -7.07
C TYR A 161 10.12 9.02 -7.32
N PHE A 162 10.60 10.13 -7.89
CA PHE A 162 12.02 10.36 -8.16
C PHE A 162 12.54 11.49 -7.25
N PRO A 163 13.67 11.30 -6.53
CA PRO A 163 14.66 10.22 -6.66
C PRO A 163 14.39 8.94 -5.83
N GLY A 164 13.33 8.90 -5.02
CA GLY A 164 13.01 7.84 -4.08
C GLY A 164 12.51 8.42 -2.77
N TYR A 165 12.18 7.58 -1.79
CA TYR A 165 11.58 8.05 -0.53
C TYR A 165 12.60 8.17 0.61
N PHE A 166 12.58 9.29 1.33
CA PHE A 166 13.32 9.45 2.57
C PHE A 166 12.71 8.61 3.70
N LEU A 167 13.49 8.31 4.74
CA LEU A 167 13.00 7.55 5.90
C LEU A 167 11.76 8.18 6.56
N LEU A 168 11.70 9.52 6.62
CA LEU A 168 10.55 10.22 7.18
C LEU A 168 9.28 10.04 6.32
N GLU A 169 9.44 10.08 5.00
CA GLU A 169 8.35 9.86 4.04
C GLU A 169 7.82 8.42 4.11
N LEU A 170 8.71 7.44 4.29
CA LEU A 170 8.33 6.05 4.55
C LEU A 170 7.53 5.90 5.86
N CYS A 171 7.88 6.65 6.91
CA CYS A 171 7.08 6.68 8.14
C CYS A 171 5.67 7.23 7.86
N CYS A 172 5.54 8.26 7.01
CA CYS A 172 4.24 8.81 6.60
C CYS A 172 3.41 7.81 5.80
N TYR A 173 4.02 7.12 4.83
CA TYR A 173 3.36 6.08 4.03
C TYR A 173 2.80 4.96 4.90
N HIS A 174 3.57 4.49 5.88
CA HIS A 174 3.19 3.38 6.74
C HIS A 174 2.32 3.80 7.93
N GLY A 175 2.25 5.09 8.24
CA GLY A 175 1.52 5.63 9.38
C GLY A 175 2.23 5.46 10.73
N GLU A 176 3.57 5.37 10.73
CA GLU A 176 4.36 4.88 11.87
C GLU A 176 4.97 6.03 12.70
N VAL A 177 4.22 6.37 13.75
CA VAL A 177 4.36 7.64 14.49
C VAL A 177 5.63 7.72 15.33
N ASP A 178 6.11 6.61 15.86
CA ASP A 178 7.26 6.63 16.78
C ASP A 178 8.57 6.85 16.02
N CYS A 179 8.76 6.12 14.91
CA CYS A 179 9.88 6.34 14.00
C CYS A 179 9.84 7.76 13.40
N PHE A 180 8.64 8.24 13.01
CA PHE A 180 8.45 9.62 12.53
C PHE A 180 8.89 10.67 13.56
N LYS A 181 8.40 10.57 14.79
CA LYS A 181 8.75 11.49 15.89
C LYS A 181 10.25 11.47 16.17
N PHE A 182 10.85 10.29 16.20
CA PHE A 182 12.30 10.15 16.42
C PHE A 182 13.12 10.85 15.32
N LEU A 183 12.79 10.66 14.05
CA LEU A 183 13.48 11.32 12.93
C LEU A 183 13.35 12.85 12.98
N ARG A 184 12.20 13.37 13.41
CA ARG A 184 11.97 14.82 13.61
C ARG A 184 12.78 15.37 14.78
N THR A 185 12.85 14.65 15.90
CA THR A 185 13.52 15.12 17.10
C THR A 185 15.04 14.97 17.03
N LYS A 186 15.56 13.81 16.62
CA LYS A 186 17.00 13.52 16.64
C LYS A 186 17.75 14.09 15.45
N PHE A 187 17.16 14.00 14.25
CA PHE A 187 17.82 14.39 13.00
C PHE A 187 17.28 15.66 12.36
N HIS A 188 16.21 16.24 12.92
CA HIS A 188 15.52 17.41 12.36
C HIS A 188 15.09 17.22 10.91
N SER A 189 14.77 15.96 10.55
CA SER A 189 14.40 15.56 9.19
C SER A 189 13.27 16.44 8.65
N GLU A 190 13.43 17.05 7.48
CA GLU A 190 12.46 18.00 6.93
C GLU A 190 11.12 17.33 6.60
N ILE A 191 10.00 18.00 6.92
CA ILE A 191 8.67 17.57 6.47
C ILE A 191 8.48 18.07 5.03
N THR A 192 8.61 17.16 4.08
CA THR A 192 8.45 17.42 2.64
C THR A 192 6.96 17.44 2.23
N GLN A 193 6.66 17.96 1.03
CA GLN A 193 5.31 17.82 0.45
C GLN A 193 4.89 16.35 0.34
N THR A 194 5.84 15.47 -0.01
CA THR A 194 5.62 14.03 -0.12
C THR A 194 5.30 13.38 1.24
N CYS A 195 5.82 13.90 2.36
CA CYS A 195 5.37 13.48 3.70
C CYS A 195 3.86 13.72 3.88
N LEU A 196 3.36 14.91 3.47
CA LEU A 196 1.93 15.22 3.56
C LEU A 196 1.11 14.32 2.64
N GLU A 197 1.52 14.16 1.38
CA GLU A 197 0.84 13.29 0.42
C GLU A 197 0.71 11.86 0.99
N LEU A 198 1.82 11.24 1.37
CA LEU A 198 1.84 9.86 1.87
C LEU A 198 1.09 9.68 3.19
N SER A 199 0.96 10.74 4.00
CA SER A 199 0.18 10.67 5.25
C SER A 199 -1.30 10.32 5.02
N PHE A 200 -1.84 10.59 3.82
CA PHE A 200 -3.19 10.18 3.43
C PHE A 200 -3.30 8.67 3.12
N LEU A 201 -2.21 8.01 2.72
CA LEU A 201 -2.16 6.54 2.61
C LEU A 201 -1.98 5.90 3.99
N GLY A 202 -1.02 6.39 4.78
CA GLY A 202 -0.75 5.85 6.12
C GLY A 202 -1.90 6.06 7.09
N GLY A 203 -2.66 7.14 6.92
CA GLY A 203 -3.90 7.41 7.63
C GLY A 203 -3.75 7.62 9.14
N ASN A 204 -2.55 7.99 9.59
CA ASN A 204 -2.29 8.33 10.99
C ASN A 204 -2.56 9.83 11.25
N PRO A 205 -3.57 10.19 12.08
CA PRO A 205 -3.94 11.59 12.31
C PRO A 205 -2.82 12.45 12.92
N ASP A 206 -1.96 11.86 13.76
CA ASP A 206 -0.86 12.60 14.39
C ASP A 206 0.16 13.03 13.34
N ILE A 207 0.54 12.12 12.43
CA ILE A 207 1.48 12.42 11.34
C ILE A 207 0.87 13.43 10.38
N MET A 208 -0.38 13.20 9.94
CA MET A 208 -1.06 14.08 9.00
C MET A 208 -1.20 15.49 9.56
N SER A 209 -1.64 15.64 10.82
CA SER A 209 -1.78 16.94 11.47
C SER A 209 -0.45 17.67 11.65
N GLU A 210 0.64 16.94 11.89
CA GLU A 210 1.98 17.53 11.93
C GLU A 210 2.42 18.00 10.54
N CYS A 211 2.19 17.20 9.49
CA CYS A 211 2.56 17.56 8.12
C CYS A 211 1.82 18.81 7.64
N LEU A 212 0.53 18.93 7.97
CA LEU A 212 -0.33 20.08 7.62
C LEU A 212 0.13 21.42 8.24
N LYS A 213 1.00 21.41 9.25
CA LYS A 213 1.58 22.65 9.81
C LYS A 213 2.62 23.28 8.89
N TYR A 214 3.23 22.48 8.01
CA TYR A 214 4.35 22.91 7.15
C TYR A 214 3.98 22.91 5.67
N GLN A 215 3.08 22.01 5.26
CA GLN A 215 2.72 21.79 3.86
C GLN A 215 1.23 22.01 3.61
N LYS A 216 0.86 22.25 2.35
CA LYS A 216 -0.54 22.41 1.93
C LYS A 216 -0.98 21.22 1.08
N PRO A 217 -2.23 20.75 1.23
CA PRO A 217 -2.74 19.69 0.37
C PRO A 217 -2.70 20.07 -1.11
N ASN A 218 -2.43 19.09 -1.95
CA ASN A 218 -2.42 19.21 -3.41
C ASN A 218 -3.22 18.07 -4.05
N GLU A 219 -3.22 18.01 -5.38
CA GLU A 219 -3.94 16.97 -6.14
C GLU A 219 -3.51 15.55 -5.76
N LYS A 220 -2.24 15.35 -5.42
CA LYS A 220 -1.71 14.05 -4.99
C LYS A 220 -2.26 13.61 -3.63
N CYS A 221 -2.50 14.56 -2.72
CA CYS A 221 -3.21 14.28 -1.46
C CYS A 221 -4.63 13.77 -1.73
N MET A 222 -5.34 14.35 -2.70
CA MET A 222 -6.68 13.89 -3.10
C MET A 222 -6.64 12.50 -3.73
N GLU A 223 -5.68 12.25 -4.61
CA GLU A 223 -5.48 10.93 -5.22
C GLU A 223 -5.26 9.85 -4.14
N TYR A 224 -4.37 10.10 -3.18
CA TYR A 224 -4.11 9.17 -2.09
C TYR A 224 -5.26 9.04 -1.09
N ALA A 225 -6.02 10.10 -0.84
CA ALA A 225 -7.26 10.02 -0.07
C ALA A 225 -8.29 9.07 -0.73
N ILE A 226 -8.46 9.16 -2.06
CA ILE A 226 -9.34 8.28 -2.83
C ILE A 226 -8.81 6.84 -2.80
N ILE A 227 -7.52 6.63 -3.06
CA ILE A 227 -6.89 5.30 -3.05
C ILE A 227 -6.99 4.64 -1.68
N SER A 228 -6.83 5.38 -0.58
CA SER A 228 -6.99 4.85 0.78
C SER A 228 -8.42 4.41 1.12
N HIS A 229 -9.39 4.68 0.22
CA HIS A 229 -10.81 4.46 0.44
C HIS A 229 -11.32 5.12 1.74
N ASN A 230 -10.75 6.27 2.11
CA ASN A 230 -11.15 7.01 3.30
C ASN A 230 -11.99 8.24 2.91
N ILE A 231 -13.30 8.11 3.06
CA ILE A 231 -14.25 9.18 2.70
C ILE A 231 -14.09 10.44 3.57
N ASP A 232 -13.60 10.29 4.80
CA ASP A 232 -13.37 11.43 5.70
C ASP A 232 -12.20 12.27 5.18
N PHE A 233 -11.17 11.64 4.64
CA PHE A 233 -10.04 12.33 3.99
C PHE A 233 -10.47 13.07 2.73
N VAL A 234 -11.27 12.43 1.88
CA VAL A 234 -11.82 13.08 0.68
C VAL A 234 -12.67 14.29 1.07
N THR A 235 -13.52 14.14 2.08
CA THR A 235 -14.37 15.23 2.58
C THR A 235 -13.54 16.36 3.18
N PHE A 236 -12.48 16.05 3.93
CA PHE A 236 -11.55 17.03 4.47
C PHE A 236 -10.90 17.87 3.37
N LEU A 237 -10.48 17.24 2.27
CA LEU A 237 -9.78 17.92 1.17
C LEU A 237 -10.68 18.75 0.24
N LEU A 238 -12.00 18.53 0.29
CA LEU A 238 -12.97 19.29 -0.51
C LEU A 238 -13.40 20.62 0.14
N ASN A 239 -13.16 20.76 1.45
CA ASN A 239 -13.54 21.95 2.23
C ASN A 239 -12.35 22.93 2.36
#